data_AF-A0A5B9YK64-F1
#
_entry.id   AF-A0A5B9YK64-F1
#
_cell.length_a   1.000
_cell.length_b   1.000
_cell.length_c   1.000
_cell.angle_alpha   90.00
_cell.angle_beta   90.00
_cell.angle_gamma   90.00
#
_symmetry.space_group_name_H-M   'P 1'
#
loop_
_entity.id
_entity.type
_entity.pdbx_description
1 polymer ?
#
loop_
_entity_poly.entity_id
_entity_poly.type
_entity_poly.pdbx_seq_one_letter_code
_entity_poly.pdbx_strand_id
1 'polypeptide(L)'
;MGNKIRKDYFDNMGFIYKFWYRVFIGIELILPFSLIRKYIFKNTKEFSDKWVLVHTLLSIGSVFIIQYIDLGILKKIFLVYGAIRIFEMIVYQINVLLFHPYKAMVKDNHDIKNKYSIQNPYRSVVLLGHNFIEIVCWFTAASIYFSNDSVPIIKALMQNTIRIFTFNYEQVAVKLCVLQYIIFAEVLSGMILVIVSLAKFLGELLHVDLEYEQDNKNNAD
;
A
#
# COMPACT_ATOMS: atom_id res chain seq x y z
N MET A 1 -7.88 -36.18 -4.44
CA MET A 1 -7.92 -35.75 -3.02
C MET A 1 -7.95 -34.22 -2.85
N GLY A 2 -7.14 -33.45 -3.60
CA GLY A 2 -7.05 -31.98 -3.46
C GLY A 2 -8.33 -31.17 -3.74
N ASN A 3 -9.21 -31.60 -4.66
CA ASN A 3 -10.44 -30.85 -4.99
C ASN A 3 -11.52 -30.87 -3.88
N LYS A 4 -11.51 -31.87 -2.99
CA LYS A 4 -12.49 -31.99 -1.90
C LYS A 4 -12.08 -31.12 -0.70
N ILE A 5 -10.79 -31.15 -0.34
CA ILE A 5 -10.18 -30.26 0.67
C ILE A 5 -10.31 -28.79 0.26
N ARG A 6 -10.14 -28.49 -1.04
CA ARG A 6 -10.34 -27.14 -1.62
C ARG A 6 -11.76 -26.62 -1.37
N LYS A 7 -12.78 -27.46 -1.57
CA LYS A 7 -14.18 -27.08 -1.39
C LYS A 7 -14.52 -26.92 0.10
N ASP A 8 -14.02 -27.81 0.96
CA ASP A 8 -14.27 -27.74 2.41
C ASP A 8 -13.60 -26.52 3.08
N TYR A 9 -12.38 -26.14 2.71
CA TYR A 9 -11.73 -24.92 3.26
C TYR A 9 -12.42 -23.65 2.75
N PHE A 10 -12.78 -23.63 1.47
CA PHE A 10 -13.52 -22.51 0.89
C PHE A 10 -14.88 -22.41 1.57
N ASP A 11 -15.64 -23.49 1.68
CA ASP A 11 -16.97 -23.53 2.29
C ASP A 11 -16.97 -23.18 3.78
N ASN A 12 -15.92 -23.55 4.52
CA ASN A 12 -15.73 -23.18 5.94
C ASN A 12 -15.29 -21.72 6.17
N MET A 13 -14.85 -20.98 5.16
CA MET A 13 -14.60 -19.56 5.33
C MET A 13 -15.91 -18.78 5.35
N GLY A 14 -16.07 -17.97 6.41
CA GLY A 14 -17.24 -17.14 6.63
C GLY A 14 -17.57 -16.27 5.42
N PHE A 15 -18.87 -16.06 5.20
CA PHE A 15 -19.42 -15.27 4.09
C PHE A 15 -18.71 -13.91 3.89
N ILE A 16 -18.41 -13.23 5.00
CA ILE A 16 -17.76 -11.91 5.01
C ILE A 16 -16.41 -11.94 4.29
N TYR A 17 -15.58 -12.96 4.56
CA TYR A 17 -14.25 -13.08 3.95
C TYR A 17 -14.34 -13.29 2.43
N LYS A 18 -15.25 -14.16 1.98
CA LYS A 18 -15.51 -14.41 0.55
C LYS A 18 -16.02 -13.18 -0.18
N PHE A 19 -16.91 -12.42 0.45
CA PHE A 19 -17.46 -11.19 -0.11
C PHE A 19 -16.33 -10.18 -0.35
N TRP A 20 -15.53 -9.87 0.69
CA TRP A 20 -14.44 -8.91 0.57
C TRP A 20 -13.36 -9.37 -0.40
N TYR A 21 -13.00 -10.66 -0.41
CA TYR A 21 -12.06 -11.20 -1.40
C TYR A 21 -12.47 -10.88 -2.84
N ARG A 22 -13.76 -11.03 -3.19
CA ARG A 22 -14.26 -10.74 -4.53
C ARG A 22 -14.21 -9.24 -4.83
N VAL A 23 -14.64 -8.41 -3.89
CA VAL A 23 -14.61 -6.94 -4.02
C VAL A 23 -13.18 -6.47 -4.30
N PHE A 24 -12.24 -6.88 -3.45
CA PHE A 24 -10.86 -6.41 -3.51
C PHE A 24 -10.08 -6.94 -4.72
N ILE A 25 -10.36 -8.15 -5.19
CA ILE A 25 -9.82 -8.63 -6.47
C ILE A 25 -10.41 -7.85 -7.65
N GLY A 26 -11.73 -7.58 -7.62
CA GLY A 26 -12.38 -6.79 -8.66
C GLY A 26 -11.75 -5.40 -8.78
N ILE A 27 -11.53 -4.74 -7.63
CA ILE A 27 -10.87 -3.43 -7.58
C ILE A 27 -9.42 -3.55 -8.08
N GLU A 28 -8.65 -4.56 -7.65
CA GLU A 28 -7.27 -4.76 -8.07
C GLU A 28 -7.12 -4.84 -9.59
N LEU A 29 -8.04 -5.50 -10.27
CA LEU A 29 -8.00 -5.68 -11.73
C LEU A 29 -8.13 -4.38 -12.52
N ILE A 30 -8.78 -3.37 -11.92
CA ILE A 30 -9.03 -2.07 -12.56
C ILE A 30 -7.86 -1.11 -12.32
N LEU A 31 -7.00 -1.40 -11.33
CA LEU A 31 -5.90 -0.51 -10.96
C LEU A 31 -4.78 -0.47 -12.02
N PRO A 32 -4.17 0.72 -12.24
CA PRO A 32 -3.10 0.89 -13.22
C PRO A 32 -1.98 -0.13 -13.11
N PHE A 33 -1.50 -0.44 -11.90
CA PHE A 33 -0.45 -1.44 -11.71
C PHE A 33 -0.84 -2.82 -12.18
N SER A 34 -2.08 -3.27 -11.93
CA SER A 34 -2.53 -4.60 -12.35
C SER A 34 -2.66 -4.70 -13.88
N LEU A 35 -3.17 -3.63 -14.51
CA LEU A 35 -3.26 -3.54 -15.96
C LEU A 35 -1.87 -3.53 -16.61
N ILE A 36 -0.96 -2.67 -16.13
CA ILE A 36 0.40 -2.56 -16.67
C ILE A 36 1.20 -3.84 -16.44
N ARG A 37 1.03 -4.47 -15.27
CA ARG A 37 1.59 -5.79 -14.96
C ARG A 37 1.10 -6.88 -15.89
N LYS A 38 -0.17 -6.84 -16.32
CA LYS A 38 -0.75 -7.86 -17.20
C LYS A 38 -0.34 -7.68 -18.66
N TYR A 39 -0.21 -6.43 -19.13
CA TYR A 39 -0.08 -6.15 -20.56
C TYR A 39 1.33 -5.76 -21.02
N ILE A 40 2.20 -5.19 -20.16
CA ILE A 40 3.44 -4.55 -20.64
C ILE A 40 4.72 -5.32 -20.27
N PHE A 41 4.83 -5.89 -19.06
CA PHE A 41 6.08 -6.55 -18.63
C PHE A 41 5.85 -7.89 -17.91
N LYS A 42 6.65 -8.91 -18.27
CA LYS A 42 6.67 -10.21 -17.54
C LYS A 42 7.03 -9.97 -16.08
N ASN A 43 6.30 -10.65 -15.20
CA ASN A 43 6.27 -10.52 -13.74
C ASN A 43 7.63 -10.85 -13.05
N THR A 44 8.61 -9.95 -13.14
CA THR A 44 9.90 -10.07 -12.45
C THR A 44 9.92 -9.20 -11.19
N LYS A 45 10.65 -9.63 -10.15
CA LYS A 45 10.82 -8.86 -8.90
C LYS A 45 11.36 -7.45 -9.17
N GLU A 46 12.29 -7.35 -10.12
CA GLU A 46 12.89 -6.09 -10.58
C GLU A 46 11.87 -5.08 -11.11
N PHE A 47 10.77 -5.54 -11.73
CA PHE A 47 9.74 -4.64 -12.23
C PHE A 47 9.05 -3.91 -11.09
N SER A 48 8.66 -4.63 -10.03
CA SER A 48 8.03 -4.03 -8.85
C SER A 48 8.94 -2.99 -8.19
N ASP A 49 10.25 -3.27 -8.15
CA ASP A 49 11.21 -2.38 -7.50
C ASP A 49 11.42 -1.10 -8.35
N LYS A 50 11.55 -1.24 -9.67
CA LYS A 50 11.62 -0.09 -10.60
C LYS A 50 10.33 0.74 -10.59
N TRP A 51 9.17 0.09 -10.55
CA TRP A 51 7.86 0.75 -10.51
C TRP A 51 7.74 1.66 -9.29
N VAL A 52 8.02 1.11 -8.10
CA VAL A 52 7.98 1.87 -6.85
C VAL A 52 8.99 3.01 -6.87
N LEU A 53 10.23 2.75 -7.31
CA LEU A 53 11.26 3.79 -7.38
C LEU A 53 10.87 4.96 -8.30
N VAL A 54 10.33 4.67 -9.49
CA VAL A 54 9.87 5.70 -10.43
C VAL A 54 8.74 6.54 -9.82
N HIS A 55 7.80 5.91 -9.11
CA HIS A 55 6.69 6.63 -8.50
C HIS A 55 7.07 7.43 -7.27
N THR A 56 8.03 6.95 -6.47
CA THR A 56 8.63 7.73 -5.39
C THR A 56 9.34 8.98 -5.94
N LEU A 57 10.12 8.84 -7.01
CA LEU A 57 10.77 10.00 -7.64
C LEU A 57 9.72 10.97 -8.21
N LEU A 58 8.67 10.45 -8.83
CA LEU A 58 7.57 11.24 -9.36
C LEU A 58 6.79 11.97 -8.27
N SER A 59 6.54 11.33 -7.11
CA SER A 59 5.84 11.96 -6.00
C SER A 59 6.67 13.10 -5.41
N ILE A 60 7.98 12.90 -5.22
CA ILE A 60 8.89 13.95 -4.78
C ILE A 60 8.89 15.11 -5.79
N GLY A 61 9.09 14.80 -7.08
CA GLY A 61 9.07 15.79 -8.15
C GLY A 61 7.76 16.57 -8.24
N SER A 62 6.62 15.92 -7.98
CA SER A 62 5.29 16.55 -8.02
C SER A 62 5.17 17.72 -7.05
N VAL A 63 5.79 17.64 -5.87
CA VAL A 63 5.77 18.71 -4.86
C VAL A 63 6.46 19.96 -5.41
N PHE A 64 7.62 19.80 -6.06
CA PHE A 64 8.35 20.90 -6.69
C PHE A 64 7.59 21.46 -7.90
N ILE A 65 7.03 20.60 -8.74
CA ILE A 65 6.28 21.01 -9.93
C ILE A 65 5.07 21.86 -9.54
N ILE A 66 4.29 21.41 -8.55
CA ILE A 66 3.09 22.14 -8.12
C ILE A 66 3.45 23.49 -7.47
N GLN A 67 4.53 23.54 -6.69
CA GLN A 67 4.96 24.77 -6.00
C GLN A 67 5.51 25.82 -6.96
N TYR A 68 6.41 25.43 -7.87
CA TYR A 68 7.23 26.39 -8.61
C TYR A 68 6.81 26.60 -10.07
N ILE A 69 6.11 25.65 -10.68
CA ILE A 69 5.81 25.73 -12.12
C ILE A 69 4.33 26.02 -12.30
N ASP A 70 3.99 27.13 -12.94
CA ASP A 70 2.59 27.49 -13.20
C ASP A 70 2.05 26.79 -14.46
N LEU A 71 1.67 25.52 -14.30
CA LEU A 71 1.17 24.69 -15.41
C LEU A 71 -0.34 24.43 -15.37
N GLY A 72 -1.14 25.25 -14.68
CA GLY A 72 -2.61 25.25 -14.71
C GLY A 72 -3.28 23.86 -14.74
N ILE A 73 -3.61 23.37 -15.94
CA ILE A 73 -4.23 22.05 -16.20
C ILE A 73 -3.34 20.89 -15.77
N LEU A 74 -2.02 20.97 -16.00
CA LEU A 74 -1.10 19.89 -15.66
C LEU A 74 -1.06 19.64 -14.15
N LYS A 75 -1.15 20.69 -13.31
CA LYS A 75 -1.24 20.53 -11.84
C LYS A 75 -2.44 19.67 -11.46
N LYS A 76 -3.60 19.89 -12.10
CA LYS A 76 -4.82 19.10 -11.85
C LYS A 76 -4.62 17.64 -12.27
N ILE A 77 -3.99 17.39 -13.42
CA ILE A 77 -3.68 16.03 -13.89
C ILE A 77 -2.78 15.31 -12.88
N PHE A 78 -1.72 15.98 -12.38
CA PHE A 78 -0.83 15.40 -11.36
C PHE A 78 -1.57 15.06 -10.07
N LEU A 79 -2.49 15.91 -9.60
CA LEU A 79 -3.27 15.64 -8.39
C LEU A 79 -4.23 14.45 -8.56
N VAL A 80 -4.94 14.38 -9.69
CA VAL A 80 -5.83 13.25 -10.00
C VAL A 80 -5.02 11.96 -10.07
N TYR A 81 -3.86 12.01 -10.73
CA TYR A 81 -2.95 10.88 -10.79
C TYR A 81 -2.44 10.46 -9.40
N GLY A 82 -2.06 11.42 -8.55
CA GLY A 82 -1.66 11.16 -7.17
C GLY A 82 -2.75 10.50 -6.34
N ALA A 83 -4.00 10.95 -6.47
CA ALA A 83 -5.14 10.33 -5.81
C ALA A 83 -5.35 8.88 -6.25
N ILE A 84 -5.24 8.58 -7.55
CA ILE A 84 -5.29 7.21 -8.08
C ILE A 84 -4.15 6.36 -7.51
N ARG A 85 -2.93 6.90 -7.39
CA ARG A 85 -1.79 6.16 -6.82
C ARG A 85 -1.97 5.89 -5.33
N ILE A 86 -2.46 6.84 -4.54
CA ILE A 86 -2.76 6.61 -3.11
C ILE A 86 -3.80 5.49 -2.98
N PHE A 87 -4.88 5.55 -3.75
CA PHE A 87 -5.90 4.52 -3.75
C PHE A 87 -5.33 3.15 -4.15
N GLU A 88 -4.50 3.10 -5.18
CA GLU A 88 -3.83 1.87 -5.60
C GLU A 88 -2.95 1.29 -4.48
N MET A 89 -2.14 2.11 -3.82
CA MET A 89 -1.30 1.67 -2.71
C MET A 89 -2.12 1.08 -1.58
N ILE A 90 -3.23 1.72 -1.18
CA ILE A 90 -4.11 1.22 -0.12
C ILE A 90 -4.69 -0.15 -0.50
N VAL A 91 -5.26 -0.27 -1.70
CA VAL A 91 -5.86 -1.53 -2.16
C VAL A 91 -4.79 -2.62 -2.26
N TYR A 92 -3.61 -2.31 -2.80
CA TYR A 92 -2.53 -3.27 -2.91
C TYR A 92 -2.06 -3.76 -1.53
N GLN A 93 -1.89 -2.86 -0.56
CA GLN A 93 -1.49 -3.24 0.79
C GLN A 93 -2.52 -4.16 1.45
N ILE A 94 -3.81 -3.83 1.34
CA ILE A 94 -4.90 -4.69 1.85
C ILE A 94 -4.88 -6.06 1.15
N ASN A 95 -4.72 -6.09 -0.18
CA ASN A 95 -4.74 -7.34 -0.94
C ASN A 95 -3.53 -8.22 -0.68
N VAL A 96 -2.34 -7.63 -0.61
CA VAL A 96 -1.10 -8.34 -0.31
C VAL A 96 -1.15 -8.95 1.07
N LEU A 97 -1.71 -8.26 2.06
CA LEU A 97 -1.81 -8.79 3.41
C LEU A 97 -2.92 -9.84 3.55
N LEU A 98 -4.16 -9.48 3.17
CA LEU A 98 -5.33 -10.30 3.52
C LEU A 98 -5.60 -11.42 2.53
N PHE A 99 -5.32 -11.19 1.24
CA PHE A 99 -5.84 -12.05 0.17
C PHE A 99 -4.76 -12.75 -0.65
N HIS A 100 -3.50 -12.30 -0.62
CA HIS A 100 -2.39 -12.98 -1.30
C HIS A 100 -2.05 -14.34 -0.68
N PRO A 101 -1.98 -14.51 0.65
CA PRO A 101 -1.83 -15.83 1.27
C PRO A 101 -2.97 -16.77 0.87
N TYR A 102 -4.20 -16.24 0.81
CA TYR A 102 -5.36 -17.00 0.38
C TYR A 102 -5.33 -17.36 -1.12
N LYS A 103 -4.91 -16.45 -1.98
CA LYS A 103 -4.76 -16.68 -3.42
C LYS A 103 -3.71 -17.76 -3.70
N ALA A 104 -2.64 -17.80 -2.91
CA ALA A 104 -1.65 -18.87 -2.95
C ALA A 104 -2.26 -20.23 -2.60
N MET A 105 -2.96 -20.30 -1.47
CA MET A 105 -3.63 -21.53 -1.00
C MET A 105 -4.70 -22.03 -1.97
N VAL A 106 -5.39 -21.14 -2.68
CA VAL A 106 -6.46 -21.49 -3.62
C VAL A 106 -5.91 -21.88 -5.00
N LYS A 107 -4.79 -21.28 -5.43
CA LYS A 107 -4.26 -21.42 -6.80
C LYS A 107 -3.23 -22.55 -6.94
N ASP A 108 -2.36 -22.75 -5.95
CA ASP A 108 -1.35 -23.81 -5.99
C ASP A 108 -1.88 -25.07 -5.29
N ASN A 109 -2.27 -26.05 -6.11
CA ASN A 109 -2.71 -27.39 -5.73
C ASN A 109 -1.60 -28.27 -5.12
N HIS A 110 -0.50 -27.68 -4.65
CA HIS A 110 0.70 -28.40 -4.25
C HIS A 110 1.07 -28.03 -2.83
N ASP A 111 1.14 -29.06 -1.99
CA ASP A 111 1.88 -29.14 -0.74
C ASP A 111 1.97 -27.86 0.10
N ILE A 112 1.37 -27.95 1.28
CA ILE A 112 1.67 -27.13 2.47
C ILE A 112 3.20 -27.01 2.74
N LYS A 113 4.05 -27.83 2.09
CA LYS A 113 5.52 -27.78 2.13
C LYS A 113 6.20 -26.79 1.18
N ASN A 114 5.58 -26.34 0.08
CA ASN A 114 6.16 -25.25 -0.71
C ASN A 114 5.70 -23.93 -0.13
N LYS A 115 6.29 -23.61 1.04
CA LYS A 115 6.19 -22.34 1.75
C LYS A 115 6.12 -21.20 0.75
N TYR A 116 5.08 -20.38 0.90
CA TYR A 116 5.11 -19.01 0.44
C TYR A 116 6.19 -18.29 1.23
N SER A 117 7.45 -18.52 0.89
CA SER A 117 8.60 -17.83 1.45
C SER A 117 8.53 -16.42 0.88
N ILE A 118 8.04 -15.48 1.70
CA ILE A 118 8.35 -14.07 1.49
C ILE A 118 9.86 -14.00 1.63
N GLN A 119 10.55 -14.07 0.48
CA GLN A 119 11.96 -14.42 0.42
C GLN A 119 12.89 -13.35 1.01
N ASN A 120 12.34 -12.27 1.57
CA ASN A 120 13.10 -11.30 2.35
C ASN A 120 12.16 -10.30 3.09
N PRO A 121 12.00 -10.36 4.44
CA PRO A 121 11.24 -9.37 5.19
C PRO A 121 11.81 -7.95 5.03
N TYR A 122 13.12 -7.81 4.84
CA TYR A 122 13.79 -6.52 4.63
C TYR A 122 13.29 -5.82 3.36
N ARG A 123 13.00 -6.56 2.29
CA ARG A 123 12.45 -5.98 1.05
C ARG A 123 11.04 -5.41 1.28
N SER A 124 10.23 -6.10 2.08
CA SER A 124 8.90 -5.62 2.45
C SER A 124 8.95 -4.29 3.20
N VAL A 125 9.91 -4.14 4.12
CA VAL A 125 10.13 -2.89 4.89
C VAL A 125 10.50 -1.74 3.96
N VAL A 126 11.46 -1.96 3.05
CA VAL A 126 11.93 -0.92 2.13
C VAL A 126 10.80 -0.46 1.21
N LEU A 127 10.05 -1.41 0.61
CA LEU A 127 8.91 -1.07 -0.24
C LEU A 127 7.83 -0.30 0.52
N LEU A 128 7.62 -0.62 1.80
CA LEU A 128 6.69 0.12 2.65
C LEU A 128 7.17 1.55 2.92
N GLY A 129 8.47 1.73 3.19
CA GLY A 129 9.07 3.06 3.35
C GLY A 129 8.88 3.95 2.12
N HIS A 130 9.05 3.39 0.92
CA HIS A 130 8.76 4.10 -0.33
C HIS A 130 7.28 4.49 -0.45
N ASN A 131 6.35 3.57 -0.15
CA ASN A 131 4.92 3.89 -0.17
C ASN A 131 4.56 5.00 0.83
N PHE A 132 5.18 5.01 2.01
CA PHE A 132 5.00 6.07 2.98
C PHE A 132 5.45 7.43 2.42
N ILE A 133 6.65 7.51 1.83
CA ILE A 133 7.16 8.73 1.19
C ILE A 133 6.20 9.18 0.08
N GLU A 134 5.72 8.27 -0.76
CA GLU A 134 4.76 8.57 -1.82
C GLU A 134 3.48 9.20 -1.28
N ILE A 135 2.88 8.61 -0.25
CA ILE A 135 1.67 9.13 0.40
C ILE A 135 1.92 10.54 0.94
N VAL A 136 2.99 10.74 1.70
CA VAL A 136 3.34 12.05 2.29
C VAL A 136 3.52 13.09 1.19
N CYS A 137 4.27 12.78 0.13
CA CYS A 137 4.51 13.70 -0.98
C CYS A 137 3.23 14.05 -1.74
N TRP A 138 2.37 13.06 -2.06
CA TRP A 138 1.12 13.33 -2.80
C TRP A 138 0.15 14.18 -1.99
N PHE A 139 -0.01 13.91 -0.70
CA PHE A 139 -0.85 14.75 0.17
C PHE A 139 -0.24 16.13 0.41
N THR A 140 1.09 16.25 0.42
CA THR A 140 1.77 17.55 0.49
C THR A 140 1.50 18.37 -0.77
N ALA A 141 1.65 17.75 -1.94
CA ALA A 141 1.37 18.36 -3.23
C ALA A 141 -0.09 18.83 -3.34
N ALA A 142 -1.05 18.02 -2.86
CA ALA A 142 -2.46 18.39 -2.76
C ALA A 142 -2.68 19.56 -1.78
N SER A 143 -2.07 19.50 -0.59
CA SER A 143 -2.21 20.54 0.42
C SER A 143 -1.70 21.89 -0.09
N ILE A 144 -0.54 21.93 -0.74
CA ILE A 144 0.02 23.13 -1.36
C ILE A 144 -0.94 23.70 -2.41
N TYR A 145 -1.47 22.85 -3.31
CA TYR A 145 -2.36 23.30 -4.37
C TYR A 145 -3.66 23.92 -3.83
N PHE A 146 -4.27 23.31 -2.80
CA PHE A 146 -5.55 23.78 -2.27
C PHE A 146 -5.43 24.85 -1.19
N SER A 147 -4.30 24.95 -0.50
CA SER A 147 -4.09 25.99 0.52
C SER A 147 -3.94 27.39 -0.09
N ASN A 148 -3.54 27.49 -1.37
CA ASN A 148 -3.16 28.75 -2.05
C ASN A 148 -2.10 29.60 -1.33
N ASP A 149 -1.58 29.12 -0.20
CA ASP A 149 -0.55 29.78 0.58
C ASP A 149 0.83 29.31 0.15
N SER A 150 1.75 30.25 0.04
CA SER A 150 3.16 30.01 -0.26
C SER A 150 3.90 29.42 0.94
N VAL A 151 3.45 28.27 1.45
CA VAL A 151 4.13 27.56 2.53
C VAL A 151 5.42 26.94 1.98
N PRO A 152 6.58 27.10 2.65
CA PRO A 152 7.81 26.43 2.23
C PRO A 152 7.63 24.91 2.18
N ILE A 153 8.15 24.26 1.13
CA ILE A 153 7.99 22.81 0.90
C ILE A 153 8.36 21.98 2.13
N ILE A 154 9.49 22.30 2.78
CA ILE A 154 9.96 21.58 3.97
C ILE A 154 8.94 21.67 5.10
N LYS A 155 8.36 22.85 5.32
CA LYS A 155 7.34 23.05 6.35
C LYS A 155 6.06 22.28 6.02
N ALA A 156 5.63 22.28 4.76
CA ALA A 156 4.47 21.51 4.32
C ALA A 156 4.68 20.00 4.51
N LEU A 157 5.84 19.46 4.11
CA LEU A 157 6.22 18.07 4.33
C LEU A 157 6.22 17.70 5.82
N MET A 158 6.81 18.55 6.67
CA MET A 158 6.85 18.32 8.11
C MET A 158 5.44 18.30 8.71
N GLN A 159 4.59 19.25 8.34
CA GLN A 159 3.21 19.33 8.83
C GLN A 159 2.40 18.08 8.44
N ASN A 160 2.45 17.68 7.17
CA ASN A 160 1.80 16.48 6.66
C ASN A 160 2.29 15.21 7.38
N THR A 161 3.61 15.08 7.55
CA THR A 161 4.21 13.95 8.27
C THR A 161 3.72 13.89 9.72
N ILE A 162 3.72 15.02 10.43
CA ILE A 162 3.22 15.10 11.80
C ILE A 162 1.74 14.71 11.87
N ARG A 163 0.90 15.17 10.93
CA ARG A 163 -0.54 14.84 10.90
C ARG A 163 -0.77 13.33 10.74
N ILE A 164 -0.02 12.67 9.86
CA ILE A 164 -0.12 11.22 9.67
C ILE A 164 0.25 10.47 10.96
N PHE A 165 1.33 10.87 11.64
CA PHE A 165 1.77 10.19 12.86
C PHE A 165 0.92 10.49 14.10
N THR A 166 0.38 11.71 14.19
CA THR A 166 -0.44 12.14 15.34
C THR A 166 -1.92 11.86 15.15
N PHE A 167 -2.33 11.40 13.97
CA PHE A 167 -3.72 11.23 13.55
C PHE A 167 -4.59 12.48 13.77
N ASN A 168 -3.97 13.66 13.74
CA ASN A 168 -4.63 14.91 14.04
C ASN A 168 -5.04 15.65 12.76
N TYR A 169 -6.36 15.69 12.51
CA TYR A 169 -6.94 16.39 11.36
C TYR A 169 -7.45 17.81 11.71
N GLU A 170 -7.51 18.18 12.99
CA GLU A 170 -8.16 19.42 13.49
C GLU A 170 -7.22 20.62 13.58
N GLN A 171 -5.90 20.39 13.51
CA GLN A 171 -4.87 21.42 13.78
C GLN A 171 -4.81 22.61 12.81
N VAL A 172 -5.63 22.65 11.76
CA VAL A 172 -5.58 23.72 10.77
C VAL A 172 -6.93 24.44 10.74
N ALA A 173 -6.90 25.76 10.95
CA ALA A 173 -8.02 26.64 10.67
C ALA A 173 -8.23 26.71 9.15
N VAL A 174 -8.72 25.61 8.58
CA VAL A 174 -8.89 25.45 7.14
C VAL A 174 -10.12 26.23 6.72
N LYS A 175 -9.93 27.25 5.89
CA LYS A 175 -11.03 28.05 5.33
C LYS A 175 -11.80 27.32 4.22
N LEU A 176 -11.22 26.27 3.62
CA LEU A 176 -11.76 25.57 2.46
C LEU A 176 -12.19 24.14 2.79
N CYS A 177 -13.48 23.83 2.64
CA CYS A 177 -14.03 22.48 2.90
C CYS A 177 -13.25 21.36 2.17
N VAL A 178 -12.77 21.62 0.95
CA VAL A 178 -12.01 20.63 0.17
C VAL A 178 -10.69 20.24 0.85
N LEU A 179 -9.96 21.21 1.41
CA LEU A 179 -8.69 20.94 2.08
C LEU A 179 -8.91 20.11 3.36
N GLN A 180 -10.03 20.31 4.06
CA GLN A 180 -10.39 19.48 5.22
C GLN A 180 -10.62 18.01 4.83
N TYR A 181 -11.32 17.74 3.72
CA TYR A 181 -11.50 16.37 3.23
C TYR A 181 -10.18 15.72 2.80
N ILE A 182 -9.26 16.49 2.23
CA ILE A 182 -7.92 16.00 1.86
C ILE A 182 -7.12 15.63 3.10
N ILE A 183 -7.13 16.47 4.14
CA ILE A 183 -6.44 16.19 5.41
C ILE A 183 -7.06 14.97 6.11
N PHE A 184 -8.38 14.84 6.08
CA PHE A 184 -9.05 13.65 6.60
C PHE A 184 -8.63 12.39 5.84
N ALA A 185 -8.61 12.44 4.51
CA ALA A 185 -8.15 11.33 3.66
C ALA A 185 -6.66 11.01 3.89
N GLU A 186 -5.83 12.01 4.15
CA GLU A 186 -4.41 11.85 4.52
C GLU A 186 -4.27 11.02 5.79
N VAL A 187 -4.96 11.44 6.86
CA VAL A 187 -4.93 10.74 8.15
C VAL A 187 -5.45 9.31 8.00
N LEU A 188 -6.58 9.13 7.32
CA LEU A 188 -7.18 7.82 7.09
C LEU A 188 -6.25 6.88 6.29
N SER A 189 -5.63 7.38 5.24
CA SER A 189 -4.67 6.62 4.43
C SER A 189 -3.45 6.21 5.26
N GLY A 190 -2.94 7.13 6.08
CA GLY A 190 -1.85 6.87 7.03
C GLY A 190 -2.21 5.79 8.04
N MET A 191 -3.40 5.86 8.65
CA MET A 191 -3.89 4.83 9.57
C MET A 191 -3.95 3.45 8.92
N ILE A 192 -4.53 3.37 7.72
CA ILE A 192 -4.64 2.09 6.99
C ILE A 192 -3.24 1.54 6.71
N LEU A 193 -2.31 2.38 6.26
CA LEU A 193 -0.94 1.96 6.00
C LEU A 193 -0.28 1.40 7.27
N VAL A 194 -0.39 2.10 8.40
CA VAL A 194 0.19 1.65 9.69
C VAL A 194 -0.40 0.32 10.13
N ILE A 195 -1.74 0.18 10.12
CA ILE A 195 -2.43 -1.03 10.56
C ILE A 195 -2.03 -2.23 9.70
N VAL A 196 -2.08 -2.07 8.38
CA VAL A 196 -1.76 -3.16 7.43
C VAL A 196 -0.29 -3.54 7.53
N SER A 197 0.60 -2.55 7.69
CA SER A 197 2.03 -2.80 7.87
C SER A 197 2.32 -3.58 9.14
N LEU A 198 1.74 -3.16 10.25
CA LEU A 198 1.94 -3.80 11.55
C LEU A 198 1.38 -5.23 11.55
N ALA A 199 0.19 -5.42 10.97
CA ALA A 199 -0.39 -6.75 10.80
C ALA A 199 0.48 -7.67 9.93
N LYS A 200 1.12 -7.14 8.88
CA LYS A 200 2.08 -7.88 8.07
C LYS A 200 3.30 -8.30 8.89
N PHE A 201 3.91 -7.37 9.62
CA PHE A 201 5.09 -7.65 10.44
C PHE A 201 4.81 -8.66 11.54
N LEU A 202 3.67 -8.54 12.23
CA LEU A 202 3.28 -9.52 13.25
C LEU A 202 3.11 -10.91 12.67
N GLY A 203 2.44 -11.03 11.51
CA GLY A 203 2.28 -12.30 10.82
C GLY A 203 3.60 -12.92 10.39
N GLU A 204 4.58 -12.11 10.00
CA GLU A 204 5.90 -12.56 9.55
C GLU A 204 6.80 -12.96 10.74
N LEU A 205 6.75 -12.24 11.87
CA LEU A 205 7.47 -12.59 13.11
C LEU A 205 7.00 -13.92 13.71
N LEU A 206 5.68 -14.12 13.81
CA LEU A 206 5.09 -15.38 14.30
C LEU A 206 5.55 -16.59 13.49
N HIS A 207 5.84 -16.39 12.20
CA HIS A 207 6.34 -17.47 11.35
C HIS A 207 7.81 -17.82 11.63
N VAL A 208 8.66 -16.82 11.88
CA VAL A 208 10.09 -17.03 12.15
C VAL A 208 10.30 -17.86 13.41
N ASP A 209 9.56 -17.57 14.48
CA ASP A 209 9.71 -18.27 15.77
C ASP A 209 9.36 -19.77 15.67
N LEU A 210 8.34 -20.12 14.87
CA LEU A 210 7.93 -21.52 14.67
C LEU A 210 8.95 -22.34 13.87
N GLU A 211 9.66 -21.72 12.93
CA GLU A 211 10.73 -22.39 12.18
C GLU A 211 11.94 -22.69 13.06
N TYR A 212 12.34 -21.72 13.90
CA TYR A 212 13.43 -21.91 14.86
C TYR A 212 13.15 -23.00 15.88
N GLU A 213 11.92 -23.12 16.40
CA GLU A 213 11.53 -24.21 17.30
C GLU A 213 11.56 -25.58 16.61
N GLN A 214 11.16 -25.67 15.33
CA GLN A 214 11.19 -26.92 14.57
C GLN A 214 12.62 -27.37 14.25
N ASP A 215 13.49 -26.45 13.84
CA ASP A 215 14.90 -26.77 13.57
C ASP A 215 15.64 -27.17 14.85
N ASN A 216 15.36 -26.54 15.99
CA ASN A 216 15.94 -26.94 17.27
C ASN A 216 15.47 -28.34 17.72
N LYS A 217 14.22 -28.72 17.46
CA LYS A 217 13.73 -30.08 17.74
C LYS A 217 14.38 -31.13 16.81
N ASN A 218 14.50 -30.83 15.52
CA ASN A 218 15.11 -31.76 14.56
C ASN A 218 16.62 -31.95 14.74
N ASN A 219 17.31 -30.99 15.37
CA ASN A 219 18.73 -31.08 15.70
C ASN A 219 19.01 -31.69 17.08
N ALA A 220 17.97 -31.96 17.88
CA ALA A 220 18.07 -32.57 19.21
C ALA A 220 17.75 -34.08 19.23
N ASP A 221 17.22 -34.62 18.12
CA ASP A 221 16.98 -36.05 17.85
C ASP A 221 18.09 -36.64 16.96
#